data_AF-A0A2Z4J9K3-F1
#
_entry.id   AF-A0A2Z4J9K3-F1
#
_cell.length_a   1.000
_cell.length_b   1.000
_cell.length_c   1.000
_cell.angle_alpha   90.00
_cell.angle_beta   90.00
_cell.angle_gamma   90.00
#
_symmetry.space_group_name_H-M   'P 1'
#
loop_
_entity.id
_entity.type
_entity.pdbx_description
1 polymer ?
#
loop_
_entity_poly.entity_id
_entity_poly.type
_entity_poly.pdbx_seq_one_letter_code
_entity_poly.pdbx_strand_id
1 'polypeptide(L)'
;MDIEQAVTDIGNVEEVPGLPKAWRWSPMSRFVFSLAMDVDGCWAYQMNSIDAHDKGLARAVLTFARQHQLGRGSDARPLAVVPGFSYGTYQFDAVAAASPPVHGYHHGRNEDLNELVSAVFPAYQCEFRGDENLEVAVLRFKRMLRPTVITRPPVPYLRMRYENTKTGGGSVGPSRGFTTYDVLLRELSLLEDSPGSFVEFENLRGEVWNIEWNGSWLVNGTPQDCPPSESLAASALRCP
;
A
#
# COMPACT_ATOMS: atom_id res chain seq x y z
N MET A 1 -1.51 29.13 -3.93
CA MET A 1 -2.45 28.74 -5.00
C MET A 1 -3.84 28.58 -4.41
N ASP A 2 -4.90 28.86 -5.18
CA ASP A 2 -6.28 28.53 -4.82
C ASP A 2 -6.61 27.11 -5.34
N ILE A 3 -6.80 26.16 -4.42
CA ILE A 3 -7.09 24.76 -4.76
C ILE A 3 -8.47 24.62 -5.41
N GLU A 4 -9.46 25.39 -4.93
CA GLU A 4 -10.83 25.30 -5.42
C GLU A 4 -10.89 25.74 -6.89
N GLN A 5 -10.27 26.89 -7.20
CA GLN A 5 -10.15 27.36 -8.59
C GLN A 5 -9.41 26.33 -9.47
N ALA A 6 -8.26 25.84 -9.00
CA ALA A 6 -7.44 24.87 -9.74
C ALA A 6 -8.21 23.57 -10.04
N VAL A 7 -9.08 23.12 -9.14
CA VAL A 7 -9.93 21.95 -9.35
C VAL A 7 -11.05 22.26 -10.32
N THR A 8 -11.73 23.41 -10.21
CA THR A 8 -12.83 23.77 -11.12
C THR A 8 -12.36 23.89 -12.58
N ASP A 9 -11.10 24.25 -12.81
CA ASP A 9 -10.50 24.37 -14.15
C ASP A 9 -10.24 23.01 -14.84
N ILE A 10 -10.29 21.89 -14.11
CA ILE A 10 -10.02 20.54 -14.65
C ILE A 10 -11.11 20.08 -15.64
N GLY A 11 -12.29 20.71 -15.62
CA GLY A 11 -13.42 20.39 -16.50
C GLY A 11 -14.12 19.08 -16.13
N ASN A 12 -15.43 18.98 -16.41
CA ASN A 12 -16.28 17.83 -16.04
C ASN A 12 -16.22 17.46 -14.56
N VAL A 13 -16.10 18.48 -13.72
CA VAL A 13 -16.04 18.34 -12.27
C VAL A 13 -17.44 18.43 -11.70
N GLU A 14 -17.78 17.49 -10.83
CA GLU A 14 -19.05 17.45 -10.11
C GLU A 14 -18.79 17.50 -8.60
N GLU A 15 -19.62 18.21 -7.84
CA GLU A 15 -19.55 18.16 -6.38
C GLU A 15 -19.90 16.78 -5.83
N VAL A 16 -19.26 16.39 -4.72
CA VAL A 16 -19.55 15.13 -4.02
C VAL A 16 -20.68 15.36 -3.01
N PRO A 17 -21.86 14.74 -3.19
CA PRO A 17 -22.99 14.95 -2.28
C PRO A 17 -22.68 14.53 -0.83
N GLY A 18 -22.91 15.45 0.10
CA GLY A 18 -22.70 15.24 1.53
C GLY A 18 -21.24 15.38 1.99
N LEU A 19 -20.34 15.89 1.15
CA LEU A 19 -18.99 16.28 1.55
C LEU A 19 -18.67 17.69 1.02
N PRO A 20 -18.72 18.73 1.87
CA PRO A 20 -18.43 20.10 1.45
C PRO A 20 -17.00 20.24 0.90
N LYS A 21 -16.83 21.10 -0.10
CA LYS A 21 -15.55 21.37 -0.78
C LYS A 21 -14.88 20.09 -1.26
N ALA A 22 -15.68 19.24 -1.90
CA ALA A 22 -15.20 18.01 -2.49
C ALA A 22 -15.82 17.81 -3.86
N TRP A 23 -15.00 17.29 -4.75
CA TRP A 23 -15.29 17.19 -6.16
C TRP A 23 -14.88 15.83 -6.69
N ARG A 24 -15.58 15.40 -7.73
CA ARG A 24 -15.25 14.21 -8.50
C ARG A 24 -15.19 14.54 -9.97
N TRP A 25 -14.30 13.89 -10.69
CA TRP A 25 -14.25 13.96 -12.14
C TRP A 25 -13.65 12.66 -12.68
N SER A 26 -13.78 12.46 -14.00
CA SER A 26 -13.28 11.27 -14.67
C SER A 26 -12.53 11.67 -15.94
N PRO A 27 -11.20 11.51 -15.99
CA PRO A 27 -10.44 11.80 -17.21
C PRO A 27 -10.66 10.76 -18.31
N MET A 28 -11.15 9.58 -17.96
CA MET A 28 -11.42 8.47 -18.88
C MET A 28 -12.40 7.47 -18.23
N SER A 29 -13.17 6.75 -19.03
CA SER A 29 -14.32 5.90 -18.59
C SER A 29 -14.05 4.93 -17.44
N ARG A 30 -12.82 4.45 -17.27
CA ARG A 30 -12.44 3.50 -16.22
C ARG A 30 -11.86 4.15 -14.97
N PHE A 31 -11.61 5.45 -14.98
CA PHE A 31 -10.84 6.13 -13.94
C PHE A 31 -11.64 7.28 -13.34
N VAL A 32 -11.80 7.26 -12.02
CA VAL A 32 -12.55 8.26 -11.26
C VAL A 32 -11.67 8.86 -10.19
N PHE A 33 -11.57 10.18 -10.20
CA PHE A 33 -10.86 10.98 -9.20
C PHE A 33 -11.88 11.60 -8.27
N SER A 34 -11.54 11.65 -7.00
CA SER A 34 -12.33 12.32 -5.97
C SER A 34 -11.36 13.07 -5.07
N LEU A 35 -11.56 14.37 -4.94
CA LEU A 35 -10.72 15.25 -4.16
C LEU A 35 -11.58 15.97 -3.13
N ALA A 36 -11.08 16.06 -1.91
CA ALA A 36 -11.69 16.82 -0.83
C ALA A 36 -10.67 17.81 -0.29
N MET A 37 -10.97 19.10 -0.39
CA MET A 37 -10.14 20.15 0.20
C MET A 37 -10.28 20.13 1.72
N ASP A 38 -9.23 20.47 2.46
CA ASP A 38 -9.28 20.61 3.91
C ASP A 38 -10.10 21.85 4.32
N VAL A 39 -10.47 21.95 5.60
CA VAL A 39 -11.35 23.00 6.12
C VAL A 39 -10.77 24.41 5.89
N ASP A 40 -9.45 24.55 6.04
CA ASP A 40 -8.74 25.81 5.86
C ASP A 40 -8.44 26.17 4.39
N GLY A 41 -8.70 25.26 3.46
CA GLY A 41 -8.44 25.49 2.04
C GLY A 41 -6.97 25.44 1.64
N CYS A 42 -6.05 25.09 2.55
CA CYS A 42 -4.61 25.09 2.27
C CYS A 42 -4.06 23.72 1.83
N TRP A 43 -4.89 22.68 1.90
CA TRP A 43 -4.50 21.32 1.56
C TRP A 43 -5.66 20.55 0.96
N ALA A 44 -5.39 19.47 0.23
CA ALA A 44 -6.40 18.58 -0.30
C ALA A 44 -6.01 17.11 -0.22
N TYR A 45 -7.02 16.25 -0.17
CA TYR A 45 -6.88 14.80 -0.16
C TYR A 45 -7.51 14.28 -1.45
N GLN A 46 -6.79 13.46 -2.20
CA GLN A 46 -7.29 12.90 -3.46
C GLN A 46 -7.26 11.37 -3.42
N MET A 47 -8.43 10.76 -3.63
CA MET A 47 -8.56 9.33 -3.87
C MET A 47 -8.85 9.08 -5.35
N ASN A 48 -8.08 8.16 -5.93
CA ASN A 48 -8.29 7.70 -7.29
C ASN A 48 -8.80 6.26 -7.26
N SER A 49 -9.67 5.91 -8.20
CA SER A 49 -10.20 4.56 -8.36
C SER A 49 -10.23 4.15 -9.82
N ILE A 50 -9.88 2.90 -10.10
CA ILE A 50 -9.93 2.29 -11.44
C ILE A 50 -10.88 1.11 -11.46
N ASP A 51 -11.63 0.95 -12.55
CA ASP A 51 -12.59 -0.13 -12.86
C ASP A 51 -13.83 -0.20 -11.98
N ALA A 52 -13.64 -0.15 -10.66
CA ALA A 52 -14.69 -0.11 -9.67
C ALA A 52 -14.63 1.21 -8.91
N HIS A 53 -15.78 1.86 -8.76
CA HIS A 53 -15.92 3.08 -7.99
C HIS A 53 -17.12 2.97 -7.05
N ASP A 54 -16.85 3.07 -5.75
CA ASP A 54 -17.86 3.21 -4.71
C ASP A 54 -17.81 4.64 -4.17
N LYS A 55 -18.87 5.40 -4.46
CA LYS A 55 -19.01 6.81 -4.05
C LYS A 55 -19.00 6.95 -2.52
N GLY A 56 -19.58 5.99 -1.82
CA GLY A 56 -19.68 6.00 -0.38
C GLY A 56 -18.32 5.70 0.28
N LEU A 57 -17.57 4.74 -0.26
CA LEU A 57 -16.19 4.48 0.16
C LEU A 57 -15.29 5.70 -0.08
N ALA A 58 -15.34 6.28 -1.27
CA ALA A 58 -14.54 7.46 -1.61
C ALA A 58 -14.83 8.63 -0.63
N ARG A 59 -16.11 8.89 -0.34
CA ARG A 59 -16.50 9.88 0.66
C ARG A 59 -15.95 9.53 2.05
N ALA A 60 -16.10 8.28 2.50
CA ALA A 60 -15.63 7.86 3.82
C ALA A 60 -14.11 8.02 3.97
N VAL A 61 -13.33 7.63 2.96
CA VAL A 61 -11.87 7.77 2.94
C VAL A 61 -11.46 9.25 2.98
N LEU A 62 -12.10 10.10 2.16
CA LEU A 62 -11.81 11.54 2.12
C LEU A 62 -12.18 12.23 3.43
N THR A 63 -13.32 11.88 4.03
CA THR A 63 -13.72 12.38 5.36
C THR A 63 -12.71 11.96 6.43
N PHE A 64 -12.31 10.69 6.45
CA PHE A 64 -11.36 10.16 7.41
C PHE A 64 -9.99 10.85 7.28
N ALA A 65 -9.48 10.98 6.04
CA ALA A 65 -8.23 11.69 5.79
C ALA A 65 -8.25 13.14 6.27
N ARG A 66 -9.36 13.86 6.03
CA ARG A 66 -9.56 15.24 6.51
C ARG A 66 -9.57 15.33 8.03
N GLN A 67 -10.28 14.42 8.72
CA GLN A 67 -10.34 14.37 10.18
C GLN A 67 -8.96 14.12 10.82
N HIS A 68 -8.12 13.34 10.16
CA HIS A 68 -6.79 12.96 10.64
C HIS A 68 -5.64 13.80 10.05
N GLN A 69 -5.95 14.80 9.23
CA GLN A 69 -4.97 15.63 8.53
C GLN A 69 -3.88 14.80 7.81
N LEU A 70 -4.30 13.72 7.16
CA LEU A 70 -3.42 12.62 6.80
C LEU A 70 -2.42 12.99 5.69
N GLY A 71 -1.12 12.92 5.99
CA GLY A 71 -0.06 13.19 5.01
C GLY A 71 0.11 14.68 4.68
N ARG A 72 -0.41 15.56 5.54
CA ARG A 72 -0.37 17.02 5.36
C ARG A 72 0.96 17.63 5.80
N GLY A 73 1.45 18.59 5.01
CA GLY A 73 2.62 19.43 5.34
C GLY A 73 3.95 18.88 4.84
N SER A 74 4.98 19.73 4.89
CA SER A 74 6.34 19.42 4.39
C SER A 74 7.04 18.30 5.16
N ASP A 75 6.70 18.13 6.43
CA ASP A 75 7.32 17.16 7.32
C ASP A 75 6.55 15.82 7.34
N ALA A 76 5.52 15.69 6.50
CA ALA A 76 4.76 14.46 6.38
C ALA A 76 5.66 13.32 5.90
N ARG A 77 5.45 12.13 6.48
CA ARG A 77 6.13 10.92 6.03
C ARG A 77 5.79 10.62 4.57
N PRO A 78 6.71 10.03 3.78
CA PRO A 78 6.43 9.63 2.40
C PRO A 78 5.16 8.79 2.25
N LEU A 79 4.96 7.86 3.20
CA LEU A 79 3.71 7.14 3.41
C LEU A 79 3.26 7.34 4.85
N ALA A 80 2.07 7.90 5.05
CA ALA A 80 1.41 7.99 6.34
C ALA A 80 0.25 6.99 6.37
N VAL A 81 0.03 6.33 7.50
CA VAL A 81 -1.08 5.40 7.69
C VAL A 81 -1.76 5.68 9.02
N VAL A 82 -3.08 5.69 9.02
CA VAL A 82 -3.88 5.80 10.24
C VAL A 82 -4.86 4.60 10.29
N PRO A 83 -4.75 3.73 11.30
CA PRO A 83 -5.63 2.59 11.47
C PRO A 83 -7.00 3.01 12.04
N GLY A 84 -7.94 2.06 12.12
CA GLY A 84 -9.28 2.28 12.66
C GLY A 84 -10.31 2.67 11.61
N PHE A 85 -9.98 2.53 10.33
CA PHE A 85 -10.93 2.73 9.24
C PHE A 85 -11.80 1.48 9.08
N SER A 86 -13.07 1.67 8.75
CA SER A 86 -13.96 0.58 8.33
C SER A 86 -15.08 1.16 7.48
N TYR A 87 -15.50 0.42 6.46
CA TYR A 87 -16.59 0.84 5.58
C TYR A 87 -17.28 -0.34 4.88
N GLY A 88 -18.59 -0.48 5.10
CA GLY A 88 -19.41 -1.49 4.43
C GLY A 88 -18.87 -2.90 4.60
N THR A 89 -18.68 -3.62 3.49
CA THR A 89 -18.14 -4.99 3.46
C THR A 89 -16.65 -5.04 3.13
N TYR A 90 -15.99 -3.90 2.98
CA TYR A 90 -14.55 -3.86 2.70
C TYR A 90 -13.76 -4.23 3.98
N GLN A 91 -12.65 -4.95 3.79
CA GLN A 91 -11.78 -5.39 4.88
C GLN A 91 -10.65 -4.41 5.21
N PHE A 92 -10.56 -3.26 4.51
CA PHE A 92 -9.60 -2.22 4.83
C PHE A 92 -9.75 -1.76 6.28
N ASP A 93 -8.66 -1.82 7.04
CA ASP A 93 -8.61 -1.45 8.47
C ASP A 93 -7.90 -0.10 8.71
N ALA A 94 -7.42 0.53 7.64
CA ALA A 94 -6.70 1.80 7.68
C ALA A 94 -7.00 2.70 6.47
N VAL A 95 -6.64 3.98 6.59
CA VAL A 95 -6.45 4.87 5.44
C VAL A 95 -4.98 5.26 5.40
N ALA A 96 -4.39 5.21 4.20
CA ALA A 96 -3.04 5.65 3.96
C ALA A 96 -3.03 6.90 3.07
N ALA A 97 -1.98 7.71 3.21
CA ALA A 97 -1.65 8.84 2.36
C ALA A 97 -0.23 8.70 1.82
N ALA A 98 -0.06 8.97 0.53
CA ALA A 98 1.24 9.21 -0.08
C ALA A 98 1.46 10.72 -0.25
N SER A 99 2.67 11.18 0.02
CA SER A 99 3.06 12.58 -0.13
C SER A 99 3.32 12.96 -1.60
N PRO A 100 3.34 14.27 -1.96
CA PRO A 100 3.52 14.74 -3.34
C PRO A 100 4.67 14.09 -4.12
N PRO A 101 5.88 13.92 -3.55
CA PRO A 101 6.99 13.27 -4.25
C PRO A 101 6.76 11.77 -4.52
N VAL A 102 5.87 11.12 -3.77
CA VAL A 102 5.55 9.70 -3.92
C VAL A 102 4.51 9.48 -5.02
N HIS A 103 3.38 10.20 -4.99
CA HIS A 103 2.27 9.94 -5.89
C HIS A 103 2.36 10.67 -7.24
N GLY A 104 2.83 11.93 -7.26
CA GLY A 104 2.99 12.74 -8.47
C GLY A 104 1.72 12.89 -9.32
N TYR A 105 0.55 13.06 -8.70
CA TYR A 105 -0.75 13.05 -9.41
C TYR A 105 -0.92 14.22 -10.37
N HIS A 106 -0.40 15.39 -10.01
CA HIS A 106 -0.50 16.61 -10.82
C HIS A 106 0.86 17.05 -11.39
N HIS A 107 1.91 16.25 -11.17
CA HIS A 107 3.24 16.52 -11.70
C HIS A 107 3.21 16.64 -13.24
N GLY A 108 3.91 17.66 -13.76
CA GLY A 108 3.94 18.03 -15.18
C GLY A 108 2.68 18.73 -15.70
N ARG A 109 1.63 18.89 -14.88
CA ARG A 109 0.39 19.57 -15.26
C ARG A 109 0.10 20.79 -14.39
N ASN A 110 0.24 20.63 -13.07
CA ASN A 110 0.06 21.67 -12.08
C ASN A 110 0.92 21.31 -10.84
N GLU A 111 2.16 21.80 -10.81
CA GLU A 111 3.11 21.51 -9.71
C GLU A 111 2.61 22.09 -8.37
N ASP A 112 2.07 23.31 -8.38
CA ASP A 112 1.51 23.96 -7.20
C ASP A 112 0.38 23.11 -6.58
N LEU A 113 -0.49 22.52 -7.40
CA LEU A 113 -1.52 21.60 -6.93
C LEU A 113 -0.94 20.26 -6.49
N ASN A 114 0.10 19.77 -7.17
CA ASN A 114 0.76 18.53 -6.76
C ASN A 114 1.30 18.66 -5.33
N GLU A 115 1.94 19.78 -5.00
CA GLU A 115 2.54 20.03 -3.68
C GLU A 115 1.51 20.16 -2.55
N LEU A 116 0.25 20.49 -2.86
CA LEU A 116 -0.82 20.70 -1.89
C LEU A 116 -1.83 19.54 -1.78
N VAL A 117 -1.53 18.41 -2.42
CA VAL A 117 -2.41 17.22 -2.44
C VAL A 117 -1.71 16.04 -1.78
N SER A 118 -2.42 15.34 -0.89
CA SER A 118 -2.05 13.99 -0.47
C SER A 118 -2.88 12.96 -1.24
N ALA A 119 -2.22 11.94 -1.81
CA ALA A 119 -2.92 10.82 -2.42
C ALA A 119 -3.39 9.84 -1.33
N VAL A 120 -4.69 9.83 -1.05
CA VAL A 120 -5.29 9.01 -0.01
C VAL A 120 -6.01 7.80 -0.57
N PHE A 121 -5.93 6.67 0.13
CA PHE A 121 -6.53 5.42 -0.32
C PHE A 121 -6.85 4.51 0.88
N PRO A 122 -7.90 3.69 0.79
CA PRO A 122 -8.17 2.68 1.79
C PRO A 122 -7.07 1.61 1.73
N ALA A 123 -6.63 1.16 2.90
CA ALA A 123 -5.43 0.35 3.02
C ALA A 123 -5.53 -0.67 4.15
N TYR A 124 -4.53 -1.56 4.23
CA TYR A 124 -4.38 -2.45 5.36
C TYR A 124 -3.17 -2.01 6.20
N GLN A 125 -3.28 -2.02 7.52
CA GLN A 125 -2.19 -1.62 8.41
C GLN A 125 -0.93 -2.47 8.17
N CYS A 126 -1.13 -3.74 7.83
CA CYS A 126 -0.03 -4.69 7.61
C CYS A 126 0.86 -4.37 6.40
N GLU A 127 0.46 -3.41 5.56
CA GLU A 127 1.17 -3.00 4.35
C GLU A 127 2.25 -1.95 4.61
N PHE A 128 2.31 -1.41 5.83
CA PHE A 128 3.19 -0.31 6.19
C PHE A 128 3.95 -0.64 7.46
N ARG A 129 5.25 -0.37 7.43
CA ARG A 129 6.08 -0.30 8.63
C ARG A 129 6.00 1.08 9.27
N GLY A 130 5.77 2.11 8.45
CA GLY A 130 5.61 3.49 8.86
C GLY A 130 6.92 4.29 8.87
N ASP A 131 8.08 3.65 8.67
CA ASP A 131 9.40 4.30 8.58
C ASP A 131 9.98 4.26 7.16
N GLU A 132 9.16 4.00 6.13
CA GLU A 132 9.59 3.95 4.75
C GLU A 132 10.25 5.27 4.32
N ASN A 133 11.47 5.16 3.80
CA ASN A 133 12.12 6.29 3.13
C ASN A 133 11.45 6.57 1.77
N LEU A 134 11.80 7.70 1.16
CA LEU A 134 11.18 8.16 -0.09
C LEU A 134 11.31 7.14 -1.23
N GLU A 135 12.47 6.51 -1.41
CA GLU A 135 12.71 5.54 -2.48
C GLU A 135 11.81 4.31 -2.32
N VAL A 136 11.76 3.75 -1.11
CA VAL A 136 10.89 2.61 -0.78
C VAL A 136 9.43 2.98 -0.95
N ALA A 137 9.02 4.17 -0.50
CA ALA A 137 7.66 4.65 -0.64
C ALA A 137 7.23 4.77 -2.11
N VAL A 138 8.08 5.35 -2.97
CA VAL A 138 7.85 5.47 -4.42
C VAL A 138 7.72 4.08 -5.05
N LEU A 139 8.64 3.16 -4.75
CA LEU A 139 8.61 1.79 -5.25
C LEU A 139 7.29 1.10 -4.85
N ARG A 140 6.96 1.10 -3.55
CA ARG A 140 5.77 0.44 -3.02
C ARG A 140 4.49 1.06 -3.60
N PHE A 141 4.37 2.38 -3.60
CA PHE A 141 3.17 3.07 -4.09
C PHE A 141 2.93 2.82 -5.59
N LYS A 142 3.98 2.94 -6.41
CA LYS A 142 3.85 2.86 -7.88
C LYS A 142 3.80 1.42 -8.42
N ARG A 143 4.36 0.44 -7.70
CA ARG A 143 4.53 -0.93 -8.22
C ARG A 143 3.81 -2.02 -7.42
N MET A 144 3.44 -1.78 -6.16
CA MET A 144 2.95 -2.84 -5.28
C MET A 144 1.57 -2.58 -4.70
N LEU A 145 1.37 -1.44 -4.01
CA LEU A 145 0.17 -1.19 -3.21
C LEU A 145 -1.12 -1.08 -4.02
N ARG A 146 -1.03 -0.78 -5.32
CA ARG A 146 -2.19 -0.62 -6.24
C ARG A 146 -3.32 0.25 -5.62
N PRO A 147 -3.02 1.48 -5.17
CA PRO A 147 -3.94 2.31 -4.38
C PRO A 147 -5.28 2.63 -5.09
N THR A 148 -5.33 2.50 -6.41
CA THR A 148 -6.52 2.75 -7.22
C THR A 148 -7.49 1.57 -7.32
N VAL A 149 -7.08 0.36 -6.90
CA VAL A 149 -7.88 -0.85 -7.02
C VAL A 149 -8.57 -1.12 -5.69
N ILE A 150 -9.82 -0.67 -5.54
CA ILE A 150 -10.56 -0.77 -4.27
C ILE A 150 -11.01 -2.20 -3.90
N THR A 151 -10.90 -3.15 -4.81
CA THR A 151 -11.24 -4.57 -4.59
C THR A 151 -10.01 -5.45 -4.34
N ARG A 152 -8.84 -4.85 -4.15
CA ARG A 152 -7.59 -5.58 -3.99
C ARG A 152 -7.51 -6.30 -2.63
N PRO A 153 -6.81 -7.45 -2.56
CA PRO A 153 -6.40 -8.02 -1.28
C PRO A 153 -5.29 -7.16 -0.62
N PRO A 154 -4.95 -7.44 0.64
CA PRO A 154 -3.76 -6.88 1.29
C PRO A 154 -2.47 -7.13 0.50
N VAL A 155 -1.55 -6.18 0.57
CA VAL A 155 -0.18 -6.27 0.04
C VAL A 155 0.79 -6.11 1.21
N PRO A 156 1.08 -7.21 1.95
CA PRO A 156 1.86 -7.16 3.18
C PRO A 156 3.18 -6.41 3.02
N TYR A 157 3.65 -5.79 4.11
CA TYR A 157 5.04 -5.38 4.17
C TYR A 157 5.92 -6.65 4.22
N LEU A 158 6.46 -7.03 3.07
CA LEU A 158 7.24 -8.23 2.87
C LEU A 158 8.53 -7.92 2.14
N ARG A 159 9.66 -8.11 2.83
CA ARG A 159 10.98 -8.15 2.20
C ARG A 159 11.51 -9.56 2.31
N MET A 160 12.01 -10.12 1.22
CA MET A 160 12.43 -11.51 1.14
C MET A 160 13.79 -11.63 0.45
N ARG A 161 14.55 -12.63 0.86
CA ARG A 161 15.62 -13.24 0.08
C ARG A 161 15.48 -14.75 0.17
N TYR A 162 15.95 -15.46 -0.83
CA TYR A 162 15.86 -16.92 -0.87
C TYR A 162 16.98 -17.50 -1.71
N GLU A 163 17.22 -18.79 -1.51
CA GLU A 163 18.02 -19.62 -2.38
C GLU A 163 17.32 -20.96 -2.54
N ASN A 164 17.19 -21.42 -3.78
CA ASN A 164 16.54 -22.68 -4.11
C ASN A 164 17.48 -23.52 -4.97
N THR A 165 18.09 -24.54 -4.35
CA THR A 165 19.07 -25.42 -4.99
C THR A 165 18.46 -26.30 -6.08
N LYS A 166 17.15 -26.58 -6.02
CA LYS A 166 16.41 -27.38 -7.00
C LYS A 166 16.11 -26.62 -8.28
N THR A 167 15.76 -25.34 -8.19
CA THR A 167 15.48 -24.50 -9.37
C THR A 167 16.71 -23.72 -9.85
N GLY A 168 17.74 -23.60 -9.02
CA GLY A 168 18.85 -22.67 -9.22
C GLY A 168 18.46 -21.20 -9.07
N GLY A 169 17.23 -20.91 -8.65
CA GLY A 169 16.73 -19.56 -8.40
C GLY A 169 17.19 -19.04 -7.04
N GLY A 170 17.42 -17.73 -6.95
CA GLY A 170 17.81 -17.13 -5.70
C GLY A 170 17.93 -15.62 -5.79
N SER A 171 18.07 -14.99 -4.63
CA SER A 171 18.33 -13.57 -4.50
C SER A 171 19.81 -13.27 -4.69
N VAL A 172 20.12 -12.11 -5.27
CA VAL A 172 21.50 -11.65 -5.46
C VAL A 172 21.92 -10.82 -4.25
N GLY A 173 23.00 -11.24 -3.58
CA GLY A 173 23.57 -10.54 -2.43
C GLY A 173 22.82 -10.82 -1.11
N PRO A 174 23.28 -10.20 0.00
CA PRO A 174 22.78 -10.51 1.35
C PRO A 174 21.47 -9.78 1.70
N SER A 175 21.02 -8.84 0.86
CA SER A 175 19.90 -7.95 1.18
C SER A 175 18.56 -8.54 0.77
N ARG A 176 17.54 -8.36 1.61
CA ARG A 176 16.15 -8.68 1.29
C ARG A 176 15.51 -7.61 0.40
N GLY A 177 14.95 -8.02 -0.73
CA GLY A 177 14.19 -7.16 -1.65
C GLY A 177 12.69 -7.22 -1.37
N PHE A 178 11.93 -6.20 -1.77
CA PHE A 178 10.47 -6.28 -1.69
C PHE A 178 9.92 -7.31 -2.68
N THR A 179 8.95 -8.09 -2.22
CA THR A 179 8.25 -9.07 -3.06
C THR A 179 6.78 -9.18 -2.65
N THR A 180 6.02 -9.98 -3.37
CA THR A 180 4.60 -10.22 -3.13
C THR A 180 4.36 -11.52 -2.36
N TYR A 181 3.18 -11.63 -1.75
CA TYR A 181 2.83 -12.78 -0.92
C TYR A 181 2.78 -14.09 -1.72
N ASP A 182 2.30 -14.05 -2.97
CA ASP A 182 2.28 -15.20 -3.88
C ASP A 182 3.69 -15.72 -4.18
N VAL A 183 4.68 -14.83 -4.33
CA VAL A 183 6.08 -15.23 -4.52
C VAL A 183 6.62 -15.91 -3.26
N LEU A 184 6.32 -15.39 -2.06
CA LEU A 184 6.69 -16.05 -0.82
C LEU A 184 6.11 -17.47 -0.74
N LEU A 185 4.81 -17.63 -0.95
CA LEU A 185 4.15 -18.95 -0.90
C LEU A 185 4.73 -19.93 -1.91
N ARG A 186 4.98 -19.44 -3.14
CA ARG A 186 5.64 -20.24 -4.18
C ARG A 186 7.01 -20.71 -3.73
N GLU A 187 7.88 -19.82 -3.25
CA GLU A 187 9.24 -20.23 -2.86
C GLU A 187 9.23 -21.18 -1.66
N LEU A 188 8.34 -20.99 -0.68
CA LEU A 188 8.16 -21.93 0.43
C LEU A 188 7.74 -23.32 -0.05
N SER A 189 6.82 -23.41 -1.02
CA SER A 189 6.37 -24.70 -1.58
C SER A 189 7.47 -25.46 -2.33
N LEU A 190 8.53 -24.76 -2.74
CA LEU A 190 9.63 -25.33 -3.51
C LEU A 190 10.84 -25.72 -2.63
N LEU A 191 10.76 -25.55 -1.30
CA LEU A 191 11.86 -25.89 -0.39
C LEU A 191 11.97 -27.39 -0.12
N GLU A 192 10.86 -28.13 -0.14
CA GLU A 192 10.86 -29.55 0.19
C GLU A 192 11.80 -30.32 -0.76
N ASP A 193 12.50 -31.31 -0.19
CA ASP A 193 13.51 -32.12 -0.87
C ASP A 193 14.65 -31.32 -1.53
N SER A 194 14.94 -30.12 -1.04
CA SER A 194 15.97 -29.23 -1.61
C SER A 194 17.01 -28.82 -0.56
N PRO A 195 17.92 -29.74 -0.12
CA PRO A 195 18.89 -29.45 0.93
C PRO A 195 19.70 -28.20 0.66
N GLY A 196 19.84 -27.35 1.69
CA GLY A 196 20.56 -26.07 1.60
C GLY A 196 19.73 -24.93 1.01
N SER A 197 18.48 -25.18 0.60
CA SER A 197 17.55 -24.12 0.20
C SER A 197 16.95 -23.42 1.41
N PHE A 198 16.71 -22.12 1.30
CA PHE A 198 16.09 -21.32 2.34
C PHE A 198 15.24 -20.18 1.77
N VAL A 199 14.30 -19.72 2.58
CA VAL A 199 13.54 -18.49 2.40
C VAL A 199 13.66 -17.69 3.70
N GLU A 200 14.24 -16.50 3.59
CA GLU A 200 14.31 -15.53 4.68
C GLU A 200 13.42 -14.33 4.36
N PHE A 201 12.49 -14.00 5.25
CA PHE A 201 11.60 -12.86 5.05
C PHE A 201 11.43 -12.00 6.30
N GLU A 202 11.20 -10.70 6.09
CA GLU A 202 11.00 -9.67 7.11
C GLU A 202 9.58 -9.09 6.96
N ASN A 203 8.87 -8.98 8.08
CA ASN A 203 7.55 -8.37 8.15
C ASN A 203 7.59 -6.88 8.53
N LEU A 204 6.42 -6.25 8.68
CA LEU A 204 6.30 -4.83 9.07
C LEU A 204 6.97 -4.48 10.41
N ARG A 205 7.14 -5.43 11.33
CA ARG A 205 7.77 -5.19 12.65
C ARG A 205 9.28 -5.32 12.61
N GLY A 206 9.85 -5.68 11.46
CA GLY A 206 11.26 -6.06 11.35
C GLY A 206 11.55 -7.45 11.92
N GLU A 207 10.52 -8.26 12.22
CA GLU A 207 10.70 -9.64 12.64
C GLU A 207 11.15 -10.44 11.41
N VAL A 208 12.28 -11.13 11.52
CA VAL A 208 12.85 -11.96 10.45
C VAL A 208 12.52 -13.42 10.72
N TRP A 209 12.03 -14.09 9.69
CA TRP A 209 11.74 -15.51 9.66
C TRP A 209 12.67 -16.20 8.68
N ASN A 210 13.35 -17.25 9.13
CA ASN A 210 14.17 -18.12 8.30
C ASN A 210 13.49 -19.50 8.21
N ILE A 211 13.19 -19.94 7.00
CA ILE A 211 12.62 -21.25 6.73
C ILE A 211 13.57 -21.96 5.78
N GLU A 212 14.05 -23.12 6.18
CA GLU A 212 15.03 -23.89 5.41
C GLU A 212 14.66 -25.36 5.37
N TRP A 213 15.16 -26.04 4.34
CA TRP A 213 15.08 -27.49 4.24
C TRP A 213 16.48 -28.09 4.34
N ASN A 214 16.68 -28.92 5.35
CA ASN A 214 17.91 -29.67 5.56
C ASN A 214 17.61 -31.11 5.99
N GLY A 215 16.97 -31.87 5.09
CA GLY A 215 16.47 -33.22 5.38
C GLY A 215 15.26 -33.27 6.31
N SER A 216 14.88 -32.14 6.89
CA SER A 216 13.64 -31.85 7.61
C SER A 216 13.35 -30.35 7.51
N TRP A 217 12.14 -29.94 7.85
CA TRP A 217 11.78 -28.53 7.92
C TRP A 217 12.41 -27.87 9.14
N LEU A 218 13.03 -26.73 8.95
CA LEU A 218 13.57 -25.91 10.03
C LEU A 218 12.95 -24.52 9.93
N VAL A 219 12.29 -24.08 11.00
CA VAL A 219 11.71 -22.74 11.13
C VAL A 219 12.44 -22.01 12.25
N ASN A 220 13.17 -20.95 11.90
CA ASN A 220 14.06 -20.23 12.80
C ASN A 220 15.02 -21.17 13.56
N GLY A 221 15.55 -22.18 12.85
CA GLY A 221 16.44 -23.21 13.41
C GLY A 221 15.75 -24.28 14.27
N THR A 222 14.41 -24.23 14.41
CA THR A 222 13.64 -25.23 15.15
C THR A 222 13.05 -26.26 14.19
N PRO A 223 13.31 -27.57 14.38
CA PRO A 223 12.71 -28.64 13.57
C PRO A 223 11.20 -28.62 13.59
N GLN A 224 10.59 -28.87 12.44
CA GLN A 224 9.15 -29.03 12.26
C GLN A 224 8.88 -30.35 11.53
N ASP A 225 7.82 -31.04 11.93
CA ASP A 225 7.40 -32.30 11.31
C ASP A 225 6.59 -32.09 10.03
N CYS A 226 6.11 -30.86 9.79
CA CYS A 226 5.22 -30.52 8.70
C CYS A 226 5.75 -29.31 7.92
N PRO A 227 5.41 -29.17 6.62
CA PRO A 227 5.73 -28.00 5.84
C PRO A 227 5.11 -26.74 6.45
N PRO A 228 5.77 -25.57 6.33
CA PRO A 228 5.19 -24.30 6.74
C PRO A 228 3.90 -24.06 5.96
N SER A 229 2.79 -23.93 6.68
CA SER A 229 1.48 -23.69 6.08
C SER A 229 1.35 -22.23 5.61
N GLU A 230 0.42 -21.99 4.68
CA GLU A 230 0.03 -20.62 4.29
C GLU A 230 -0.41 -19.80 5.52
N SER A 231 -1.10 -20.44 6.48
CA SER A 231 -1.52 -19.80 7.73
C SER A 231 -0.34 -19.34 8.60
N LEU A 232 0.77 -20.08 8.60
CA LEU A 232 1.98 -19.66 9.29
C LEU A 232 2.58 -18.42 8.62
N ALA A 233 2.65 -18.41 7.29
CA ALA A 233 3.15 -17.25 6.54
C ALA A 233 2.24 -16.02 6.74
N ALA A 234 0.91 -16.18 6.69
CA ALA A 234 -0.05 -15.11 6.93
C ALA A 234 0.07 -14.56 8.37
N SER A 235 0.15 -15.45 9.36
CA SER A 235 0.34 -15.07 10.77
C SER A 235 1.68 -14.34 10.98
N ALA A 236 2.75 -14.79 10.33
CA ALA A 236 4.05 -14.14 10.39
C ALA A 236 4.03 -12.73 9.77
N LEU A 237 3.26 -12.54 8.70
CA LEU A 237 3.08 -11.23 8.05
C LEU A 237 2.08 -10.32 8.77
N ARG A 238 1.27 -10.86 9.69
CA ARG A 238 0.24 -10.15 10.46
C ARG A 238 -0.77 -9.41 9.57
N CYS A 239 -1.13 -10.03 8.45
CA CYS A 239 -2.20 -9.55 7.57
C CYS A 239 -3.48 -10.38 7.77
N PRO A 240 -4.66 -9.77 7.63
CA PRO A 240 -5.95 -10.46 7.64
C PRO A 240 -6.15 -11.36 6.42
#